data_AF-A0A2T3CA66-F1
#
_entry.id   AF-A0A2T3CA66-F1
#
_cell.length_a   1.000
_cell.length_b   1.000
_cell.length_c   1.000
_cell.angle_alpha   90.00
_cell.angle_beta   90.00
_cell.angle_gamma   90.00
#
_symmetry.space_group_name_H-M   'P 1'
#
loop_
_entity.id
_entity.type
_entity.pdbx_description
1 polymer ?
#
loop_
_entity_poly.entity_id
_entity_poly.type
_entity_poly.pdbx_seq_one_letter_code
_entity_poly.pdbx_strand_id
1 'polypeptide(L)'
;MMFSSNGDDSFRAYLNAGTENLDEILAAGSPFLTMMDSLDSYMRKHVSGPAVAPDELVIHSMLINARFLLMTAFRVGLTGHAAGVHPILRTALETGCYALLMAEDETQSLTEIWISRNNSPEALKACKNAFQSPIKAAQKIVNARGQGLGDWMYTLYESAIDFGAHPNAKTVTLHTRIIDDAEGFTQFENVGLYAVGNHGYEWGLLACVEMGLAMAIVLSMTHPVALEAATQELQALNNQKNALEDLIHQKHA
;
A
#
# COMPACT_ATOMS: atom_id res chain seq x y z
N MET A 1 0.96 38.75 9.58
CA MET A 1 0.86 37.64 8.63
C MET A 1 -0.56 37.62 8.11
N MET A 2 -0.75 38.01 6.86
CA MET A 2 -2.05 38.00 6.17
C MET A 2 -2.02 36.80 5.22
N PHE A 3 -2.97 35.87 5.37
CA PHE A 3 -3.10 34.70 4.50
C PHE A 3 -4.09 35.03 3.38
N SER A 4 -3.78 34.64 2.13
CA SER A 4 -4.72 34.68 1.00
C SER A 4 -4.83 33.29 0.40
N SER A 5 -6.03 32.92 -0.10
CA SER A 5 -6.31 31.65 -0.78
C SER A 5 -6.41 31.89 -2.29
N ASN A 6 -5.91 30.94 -3.08
CA ASN A 6 -5.75 31.06 -4.53
C ASN A 6 -7.03 30.69 -5.33
N GLY A 7 -8.14 30.33 -4.69
CA GLY A 7 -9.36 29.89 -5.40
C GLY A 7 -10.29 29.00 -4.55
N ASP A 8 -11.26 28.33 -5.20
CA ASP A 8 -12.23 27.45 -4.53
C ASP A 8 -11.56 26.19 -3.97
N ASP A 9 -11.05 26.28 -2.75
CA ASP A 9 -10.49 25.16 -1.98
C ASP A 9 -11.59 24.26 -1.37
N SER A 10 -12.80 24.26 -1.92
CA SER A 10 -13.90 23.45 -1.40
C SER A 10 -13.67 21.96 -1.60
N PHE A 11 -14.36 21.17 -0.76
CA PHE A 11 -14.45 19.74 -0.95
C PHE A 11 -14.96 19.35 -2.36
N ARG A 12 -15.80 20.18 -3.00
CA ARG A 12 -16.27 19.93 -4.37
C ARG A 12 -15.15 20.06 -5.39
N ALA A 13 -14.30 21.09 -5.27
CA ALA A 13 -13.14 21.25 -6.14
C ALA A 13 -12.16 20.08 -5.98
N TYR A 14 -11.91 19.64 -4.74
CA TYR A 14 -11.10 18.45 -4.47
C TYR A 14 -11.66 17.18 -5.14
N LEU A 15 -12.98 16.95 -5.04
CA LEU A 15 -13.64 15.80 -5.68
C LEU A 15 -13.54 15.86 -7.21
N ASN A 16 -13.74 17.04 -7.80
CA ASN A 16 -13.65 17.23 -9.24
C ASN A 16 -12.23 16.98 -9.73
N ALA A 17 -11.22 17.58 -9.11
CA ALA A 17 -9.81 17.39 -9.47
C ALA A 17 -9.38 15.92 -9.37
N GLY A 18 -9.80 15.20 -8.32
CA GLY A 18 -9.55 13.77 -8.19
C GLY A 18 -10.23 12.92 -9.28
N THR A 19 -11.40 13.36 -9.75
CA THR A 19 -12.15 12.70 -10.85
C THR A 19 -11.46 12.97 -12.19
N GLU A 20 -11.04 14.22 -12.44
CA GLU A 20 -10.30 14.60 -13.64
C GLU A 20 -9.01 13.79 -13.80
N ASN A 21 -8.24 13.64 -12.71
CA ASN A 21 -7.04 12.79 -12.70
C ASN A 21 -7.37 11.33 -13.05
N LEU A 22 -8.47 10.79 -12.51
CA LEU A 22 -8.89 9.41 -12.75
C LEU A 22 -9.30 9.21 -14.22
N ASP A 23 -10.10 10.12 -14.77
CA ASP A 23 -10.55 10.07 -16.16
C ASP A 23 -9.36 10.18 -17.12
N GLU A 24 -8.42 11.10 -16.85
CA GLU A 24 -7.22 11.30 -17.65
C GLU A 24 -6.35 10.04 -17.67
N ILE A 25 -6.03 9.45 -16.50
CA ILE A 25 -5.13 8.29 -16.46
C ILE A 25 -5.76 7.04 -17.09
N LEU A 26 -7.08 6.84 -16.93
CA LEU A 26 -7.81 5.76 -17.56
C LEU A 26 -7.81 5.91 -19.09
N ALA A 27 -8.05 7.12 -19.60
CA ALA A 27 -8.03 7.41 -21.03
C ALA A 27 -6.62 7.26 -21.64
N ALA A 28 -5.57 7.59 -20.88
CA ALA A 28 -4.18 7.51 -21.33
C ALA A 28 -3.64 6.08 -21.43
N GLY A 29 -4.31 5.08 -20.84
CA GLY A 29 -3.82 3.69 -20.83
C GLY A 29 -2.49 3.56 -20.10
N SER A 30 -2.35 4.22 -18.95
CA SER A 30 -1.09 4.31 -18.20
C SER A 30 -0.47 2.94 -17.88
N PRO A 31 0.87 2.79 -18.00
CA PRO A 31 1.54 1.56 -17.61
C PRO A 31 1.41 1.25 -16.11
N PHE A 32 1.14 2.26 -15.27
CA PHE A 32 0.80 2.04 -13.85
C PHE A 32 -0.53 1.30 -13.68
N LEU A 33 -1.56 1.65 -14.47
CA LEU A 33 -2.84 0.93 -14.45
C LEU A 33 -2.65 -0.53 -14.88
N THR A 34 -1.87 -0.76 -15.94
CA THR A 34 -1.55 -2.12 -16.42
C THR A 34 -0.85 -2.95 -15.34
N MET A 35 0.08 -2.35 -14.60
CA MET A 35 0.77 -3.01 -13.49
C MET A 35 -0.18 -3.29 -12.31
N MET A 36 -1.03 -2.33 -11.94
CA MET A 36 -2.05 -2.52 -10.90
C MET A 36 -3.03 -3.65 -11.24
N ASP A 37 -3.48 -3.73 -12.49
CA ASP A 37 -4.32 -4.82 -13.00
C ASP A 37 -3.60 -6.18 -12.98
N SER A 38 -2.31 -6.17 -13.30
CA SER A 38 -1.47 -7.38 -13.28
C SER A 38 -1.29 -7.90 -11.86
N LEU A 39 -1.04 -7.00 -10.89
CA LEU A 39 -0.98 -7.33 -9.47
C LEU A 39 -2.31 -7.90 -8.95
N ASP A 40 -3.43 -7.25 -9.27
CA ASP A 40 -4.76 -7.74 -8.88
C ASP A 40 -5.06 -9.11 -9.47
N SER A 41 -4.77 -9.28 -10.76
CA SER A 41 -4.99 -10.54 -11.46
C SER A 41 -4.16 -11.67 -10.88
N TYR A 42 -2.90 -11.41 -10.51
CA TYR A 42 -2.06 -12.37 -9.80
C TYR A 42 -2.66 -12.78 -8.46
N MET A 43 -3.05 -11.82 -7.60
CA MET A 43 -3.64 -12.12 -6.30
C MET A 43 -4.97 -12.86 -6.41
N ARG A 44 -5.82 -12.50 -7.38
CA ARG A 44 -7.04 -13.26 -7.66
C ARG A 44 -6.73 -14.68 -8.09
N LYS A 45 -5.73 -14.87 -8.94
CA LYS A 45 -5.38 -16.21 -9.44
C LYS A 45 -4.82 -17.12 -8.36
N HIS A 46 -3.93 -16.60 -7.51
CA HIS A 46 -3.12 -17.43 -6.62
C HIS A 46 -3.43 -17.32 -5.13
N VAL A 47 -4.17 -16.29 -4.69
CA VAL A 47 -4.37 -16.00 -3.26
C VAL A 47 -5.86 -16.04 -2.86
N SER A 48 -6.72 -15.32 -3.58
CA SER A 48 -8.06 -14.99 -3.06
C SER A 48 -9.21 -15.23 -4.05
N GLY A 49 -8.96 -15.83 -5.21
CA GLY A 49 -10.00 -16.06 -6.21
C GLY A 49 -10.69 -17.40 -6.08
N PRO A 50 -11.71 -17.66 -6.92
CA PRO A 50 -12.57 -18.85 -6.80
C PRO A 50 -11.86 -20.19 -6.97
N ALA A 51 -10.68 -20.19 -7.60
CA ALA A 51 -9.86 -21.38 -7.79
C ALA A 51 -9.00 -21.74 -6.57
N VAL A 52 -8.91 -20.84 -5.57
CA VAL A 52 -8.14 -21.06 -4.35
C VAL A 52 -9.09 -21.55 -3.26
N ALA A 53 -8.93 -22.81 -2.85
CA ALA A 53 -9.71 -23.37 -1.76
C ALA A 53 -9.26 -22.76 -0.41
N PRO A 54 -10.18 -22.30 0.45
CA PRO A 54 -9.82 -21.79 1.76
C PRO A 54 -9.51 -22.94 2.72
N ASP A 55 -8.28 -22.99 3.24
CA ASP A 55 -7.90 -23.93 4.29
C ASP A 55 -8.50 -23.53 5.66
N GLU A 56 -8.57 -22.22 5.93
CA GLU A 56 -9.18 -21.64 7.12
C GLU A 56 -9.87 -20.31 6.74
N LEU A 57 -11.10 -20.10 7.22
CA LEU A 57 -11.99 -19.03 6.75
C LEU A 57 -11.60 -17.64 7.25
N VAL A 58 -11.07 -17.52 8.48
CA VAL A 58 -10.55 -16.26 9.02
C VAL A 58 -9.34 -15.81 8.22
N ILE A 59 -8.39 -16.73 7.96
CA ILE A 59 -7.20 -16.44 7.15
C ILE A 59 -7.64 -16.01 5.74
N HIS A 60 -8.53 -16.78 5.09
CA HIS A 60 -9.00 -16.44 3.75
C HIS A 60 -9.70 -15.07 3.69
N SER A 61 -10.49 -14.73 4.72
CA SER A 61 -11.13 -13.42 4.85
C SER A 61 -10.11 -12.29 4.98
N MET A 62 -9.02 -12.52 5.71
CA MET A 62 -7.91 -11.54 5.80
C MET A 62 -7.21 -11.35 4.46
N LEU A 63 -6.95 -12.42 3.70
CA LEU A 63 -6.34 -12.33 2.37
C LEU A 63 -7.19 -11.47 1.42
N ILE A 64 -8.51 -11.71 1.39
CA ILE A 64 -9.46 -10.90 0.60
C ILE A 64 -9.46 -9.44 1.07
N ASN A 65 -9.51 -9.20 2.37
CA ASN A 65 -9.54 -7.85 2.92
C ASN A 65 -8.24 -7.09 2.62
N ALA A 66 -7.08 -7.73 2.75
CA ALA A 66 -5.79 -7.15 2.39
C ALA A 66 -5.78 -6.71 0.92
N ARG A 67 -6.25 -7.56 0.00
CA ARG A 67 -6.40 -7.22 -1.42
C ARG A 67 -7.33 -6.02 -1.64
N PHE A 68 -8.49 -5.95 -0.97
CA PHE A 68 -9.40 -4.82 -1.12
C PHE A 68 -8.87 -3.51 -0.54
N LEU A 69 -8.08 -3.57 0.54
CA LEU A 69 -7.36 -2.41 1.04
C LEU A 69 -6.32 -1.91 0.03
N LEU A 70 -5.58 -2.83 -0.61
CA LEU A 70 -4.64 -2.48 -1.68
C LEU A 70 -5.36 -1.83 -2.88
N MET A 71 -6.48 -2.40 -3.34
CA MET A 71 -7.30 -1.77 -4.39
C MET A 71 -7.80 -0.37 -3.98
N THR A 72 -8.12 -0.17 -2.71
CA THR A 72 -8.50 1.15 -2.18
C THR A 72 -7.33 2.12 -2.27
N ALA A 73 -6.12 1.69 -1.92
CA ALA A 73 -4.92 2.50 -2.07
C ALA A 73 -4.63 2.84 -3.54
N PHE A 74 -4.78 1.88 -4.46
CA PHE A 74 -4.66 2.13 -5.91
C PHE A 74 -5.62 3.24 -6.35
N ARG A 75 -6.89 3.12 -5.98
CA ARG A 75 -7.90 4.13 -6.31
C ARG A 75 -7.53 5.51 -5.76
N VAL A 76 -7.07 5.62 -4.52
CA VAL A 76 -6.64 6.88 -3.90
C VAL A 76 -5.39 7.45 -4.57
N GLY A 77 -4.45 6.59 -4.96
CA GLY A 77 -3.26 6.99 -5.71
C GLY A 77 -3.62 7.59 -7.06
N LEU A 78 -4.57 6.98 -7.78
CA LEU A 78 -5.03 7.45 -9.09
C LEU A 78 -5.72 8.81 -9.03
N THR A 79 -6.31 9.21 -7.89
CA THR A 79 -6.82 10.58 -7.73
C THR A 79 -5.72 11.62 -7.49
N GLY A 80 -4.47 11.18 -7.25
CA GLY A 80 -3.32 12.05 -7.02
C GLY A 80 -3.04 12.40 -5.56
N HIS A 81 -3.73 11.76 -4.60
CA HIS A 81 -3.50 12.01 -3.18
C HIS A 81 -2.33 11.17 -2.66
N ALA A 82 -1.10 11.58 -3.01
CA ALA A 82 0.13 10.83 -2.70
C ALA A 82 0.29 10.52 -1.19
N ALA A 83 0.11 11.51 -0.30
CA ALA A 83 0.20 11.27 1.15
C ALA A 83 -0.84 10.27 1.66
N GLY A 84 -2.05 10.33 1.09
CA GLY A 84 -3.23 9.58 1.52
C GLY A 84 -3.16 8.09 1.21
N VAL A 85 -2.25 7.66 0.31
CA VAL A 85 -2.09 6.23 0.01
C VAL A 85 -1.38 5.48 1.14
N HIS A 86 -0.41 6.10 1.81
CA HIS A 86 0.51 5.41 2.72
C HIS A 86 -0.16 4.80 3.96
N PRO A 87 -1.13 5.45 4.63
CA PRO A 87 -1.90 4.81 5.70
C PRO A 87 -2.60 3.53 5.22
N ILE A 88 -3.20 3.57 4.04
CA ILE A 88 -3.98 2.45 3.48
C ILE A 88 -3.06 1.31 3.10
N LEU A 89 -1.95 1.62 2.41
CA LEU A 89 -0.90 0.66 2.05
C LEU A 89 -0.33 -0.05 3.27
N ARG A 90 -0.07 0.68 4.36
CA ARG A 90 0.41 0.11 5.62
C ARG A 90 -0.61 -0.85 6.22
N THR A 91 -1.88 -0.47 6.30
CA THR A 91 -2.94 -1.34 6.82
C THR A 91 -3.14 -2.57 5.94
N ALA A 92 -3.03 -2.43 4.62
CA ALA A 92 -3.12 -3.54 3.68
C ALA A 92 -2.01 -4.57 3.91
N LEU A 93 -0.75 -4.12 4.01
CA LEU A 93 0.39 -4.98 4.31
C LEU A 93 0.26 -5.63 5.69
N GLU A 94 -0.11 -4.86 6.72
CA GLU A 94 -0.27 -5.38 8.08
C GLU A 94 -1.35 -6.47 8.14
N THR A 95 -2.48 -6.28 7.44
CA THR A 95 -3.52 -7.31 7.30
C THR A 95 -2.96 -8.59 6.67
N GLY A 96 -2.15 -8.47 5.62
CA GLY A 96 -1.48 -9.62 4.99
C GLY A 96 -0.48 -10.31 5.93
N CYS A 97 0.27 -9.55 6.73
CA CYS A 97 1.18 -10.12 7.73
C CYS A 97 0.44 -10.88 8.83
N TYR A 98 -0.74 -10.42 9.28
CA TYR A 98 -1.57 -11.19 10.21
C TYR A 98 -1.99 -12.52 9.59
N ALA A 99 -2.45 -12.52 8.34
CA ALA A 99 -2.84 -13.73 7.62
C ALA A 99 -1.67 -14.73 7.52
N LEU A 100 -0.47 -14.25 7.18
CA LEU A 100 0.73 -15.08 7.15
C LEU A 100 1.06 -15.69 8.51
N LEU A 101 1.02 -14.90 9.59
CA LEU A 101 1.28 -15.42 10.93
C LEU A 101 0.27 -16.47 11.36
N MET A 102 -1.01 -16.27 11.04
CA MET A 102 -2.05 -17.26 11.31
C MET A 102 -1.85 -18.54 10.49
N ALA A 103 -1.40 -18.42 9.24
CA ALA A 103 -1.11 -19.57 8.39
C ALA A 103 0.10 -20.38 8.87
N GLU A 104 1.08 -19.73 9.52
CA GLU A 104 2.20 -20.42 10.17
C GLU A 104 1.83 -21.09 11.50
N ASP A 105 0.73 -20.69 12.13
CA ASP A 105 0.32 -21.27 13.41
C ASP A 105 -0.44 -22.58 13.21
N GLU A 106 0.31 -23.69 13.22
CA GLU A 106 -0.24 -25.05 13.12
C GLU A 106 -1.29 -25.37 14.19
N THR A 107 -1.26 -24.67 15.34
CA THR A 107 -2.23 -24.90 16.43
C THR A 107 -3.56 -24.16 16.23
N GLN A 108 -3.64 -23.28 15.22
CA GLN A 108 -4.77 -22.38 14.93
C GLN A 108 -5.16 -21.43 16.07
N SER A 109 -4.38 -21.38 17.15
CA SER A 109 -4.60 -20.52 18.32
C SER A 109 -4.68 -19.03 17.97
N LEU A 110 -3.91 -18.57 16.98
CA LEU A 110 -3.89 -17.17 16.58
C LEU A 110 -5.21 -16.72 15.94
N THR A 111 -5.87 -17.60 15.18
CA THR A 111 -7.19 -17.30 14.59
C THR A 111 -8.26 -17.18 15.68
N GLU A 112 -8.26 -18.09 16.66
CA GLU A 112 -9.16 -18.08 17.80
C GLU A 112 -8.97 -16.86 18.70
N ILE A 113 -7.70 -16.51 18.98
CA ILE A 113 -7.34 -15.30 19.75
C ILE A 113 -7.84 -14.04 19.03
N TRP A 114 -7.66 -13.99 17.71
CA TRP A 114 -8.06 -12.82 16.92
C TRP A 114 -9.58 -12.66 16.86
N ILE A 115 -10.33 -13.74 16.58
CA ILE A 115 -11.80 -13.67 16.51
C ILE A 115 -12.41 -13.35 17.89
N SER A 116 -11.77 -13.80 18.97
CA SER A 116 -12.22 -13.58 20.34
C SER A 116 -11.86 -12.22 20.91
N ARG A 117 -11.14 -11.36 20.17
CA ARG A 117 -10.55 -10.10 20.65
C ARG A 117 -11.51 -9.22 21.47
N ASN A 118 -12.78 -9.17 21.08
CA ASN A 118 -13.77 -8.27 21.68
C ASN A 118 -14.66 -8.95 22.74
N ASN A 119 -14.38 -10.21 23.11
CA ASN A 119 -15.20 -10.96 24.05
C ASN A 119 -15.00 -10.50 25.51
N SER A 120 -13.78 -10.07 25.87
CA SER A 120 -13.47 -9.54 27.20
C SER A 120 -12.21 -8.67 27.21
N PRO A 121 -11.93 -7.90 28.28
CA PRO A 121 -10.65 -7.20 28.46
C PRO A 121 -9.42 -8.12 28.41
N GLU A 122 -9.54 -9.33 28.94
CA GLU A 122 -8.49 -10.36 28.92
C GLU A 122 -8.25 -10.86 27.50
N ALA A 123 -9.31 -11.10 26.73
CA ALA A 123 -9.20 -11.50 25.32
C ALA A 123 -8.57 -10.40 24.46
N LEU A 124 -8.91 -9.12 24.70
CA LEU A 124 -8.25 -7.98 24.05
C LEU A 124 -6.76 -7.94 24.37
N LYS A 125 -6.38 -8.16 25.63
CA LYS A 125 -4.98 -8.20 26.06
C LYS A 125 -4.23 -9.37 25.41
N ALA A 126 -4.84 -10.56 25.37
CA ALA A 126 -4.28 -11.73 24.71
C ALA A 126 -4.02 -11.47 23.22
N CYS A 127 -5.00 -10.89 22.51
CA CYS A 127 -4.85 -10.52 21.10
C CYS A 127 -3.74 -9.48 20.88
N LYS A 128 -3.68 -8.42 21.70
CA LYS A 128 -2.60 -7.42 21.60
C LYS A 128 -1.22 -8.02 21.82
N ASN A 129 -1.09 -8.97 22.76
CA ASN A 129 0.18 -9.65 23.03
C ASN A 129 0.57 -10.59 21.89
N ALA A 130 -0.40 -11.36 21.36
CA ALA A 130 -0.18 -12.29 20.26
C ALA A 130 0.28 -11.57 18.97
N PHE A 131 -0.24 -10.37 18.72
CA PHE A 131 0.07 -9.56 17.54
C PHE A 131 0.82 -8.27 17.88
N GLN A 132 1.75 -8.29 18.84
CA GLN A 132 2.47 -7.09 19.25
C GLN A 132 3.44 -6.55 18.19
N SER A 133 4.02 -7.42 17.35
CA SER A 133 4.98 -7.02 16.31
C SER A 133 4.81 -7.85 15.03
N PRO A 134 3.63 -7.79 14.40
CA PRO A 134 3.23 -8.70 13.35
C PRO A 134 4.11 -8.55 12.10
N ILE A 135 4.49 -7.31 11.74
CA ILE A 135 5.39 -7.04 10.62
C ILE A 135 6.78 -7.63 10.84
N LYS A 136 7.34 -7.52 12.05
CA LYS A 136 8.66 -8.09 12.38
C LYS A 136 8.64 -9.62 12.41
N ALA A 137 7.54 -10.20 12.87
CA ALA A 137 7.37 -11.65 12.84
C ALA A 137 7.24 -12.14 11.38
N ALA A 138 6.41 -11.48 10.57
CA ALA A 138 6.29 -11.76 9.14
C ALA A 138 7.62 -11.58 8.39
N GLN A 139 8.39 -10.53 8.67
CA GLN A 139 9.73 -10.31 8.09
C GLN A 139 10.63 -11.55 8.23
N LYS A 140 10.63 -12.18 9.41
CA LYS A 140 11.44 -13.38 9.66
C LYS A 140 10.98 -14.57 8.81
N ILE A 141 9.66 -14.79 8.73
CA ILE A 141 9.06 -15.87 7.94
C ILE A 141 9.38 -15.67 6.45
N VAL A 142 9.16 -14.46 5.94
CA VAL A 142 9.41 -14.11 4.54
C VAL A 142 10.90 -14.30 4.20
N ASN A 143 11.82 -13.84 5.06
CA ASN A 143 13.26 -14.04 4.84
C ASN A 143 13.69 -15.50 4.90
N ALA A 144 13.03 -16.33 5.72
CA ALA A 144 13.30 -17.77 5.76
C ALA A 144 12.90 -18.47 4.45
N ARG A 145 11.92 -17.92 3.72
CA ARG A 145 11.41 -18.46 2.44
C ARG A 145 12.05 -17.83 1.22
N GLY A 146 12.53 -16.59 1.32
CA GLY A 146 13.25 -15.90 0.26
C GLY A 146 14.20 -14.86 0.85
N GLN A 147 15.49 -15.08 0.63
CA GLN A 147 16.55 -14.27 1.23
C GLN A 147 16.38 -12.79 0.85
N GLY A 148 16.26 -11.92 1.87
CA GLY A 148 16.17 -10.46 1.72
C GLY A 148 14.78 -9.93 1.35
N LEU A 149 13.82 -10.78 1.00
CA LEU A 149 12.46 -10.34 0.65
C LEU A 149 11.72 -9.74 1.86
N GLY A 150 11.92 -10.33 3.04
CA GLY A 150 11.34 -9.81 4.28
C GLY A 150 11.95 -8.47 4.69
N ASP A 151 13.24 -8.28 4.42
CA ASP A 151 13.93 -7.01 4.68
C ASP A 151 13.43 -5.91 3.76
N TRP A 152 13.30 -6.19 2.46
CA TRP A 152 12.71 -5.25 1.50
C TRP A 152 11.27 -4.89 1.84
N MET A 153 10.43 -5.88 2.17
CA MET A 153 9.06 -5.66 2.68
C MET A 153 9.06 -4.74 3.92
N TYR A 154 9.97 -4.97 4.86
CA TYR A 154 10.09 -4.15 6.06
C TYR A 154 10.52 -2.71 5.74
N THR A 155 11.41 -2.50 4.78
CA THR A 155 11.80 -1.16 4.31
C THR A 155 10.60 -0.41 3.70
N LEU A 156 9.75 -1.09 2.93
CA LEU A 156 8.53 -0.49 2.39
C LEU A 156 7.53 -0.12 3.50
N TYR A 157 7.40 -0.96 4.53
CA TYR A 157 6.57 -0.66 5.70
C TYR A 157 7.03 0.61 6.42
N GLU A 158 8.33 0.73 6.71
CA GLU A 158 8.90 1.94 7.35
C GLU A 158 8.78 3.16 6.42
N SER A 159 8.99 2.98 5.12
CA SER A 159 8.81 4.07 4.14
C SER A 159 7.37 4.59 4.16
N ALA A 160 6.36 3.72 4.27
CA ALA A 160 4.98 4.15 4.40
C ALA A 160 4.76 5.04 5.65
N ILE A 161 5.45 4.78 6.76
CA ILE A 161 5.44 5.64 7.96
C ILE A 161 6.02 7.02 7.64
N ASP A 162 7.17 7.06 6.97
CA ASP A 162 7.89 8.29 6.63
C ASP A 162 7.11 9.19 5.66
N PHE A 163 6.31 8.62 4.76
CA PHE A 163 5.67 9.35 3.67
C PHE A 163 4.17 9.63 3.86
N GLY A 164 3.54 9.15 4.93
CA GLY A 164 2.13 9.51 5.17
C GLY A 164 1.37 8.70 6.19
N ALA A 165 1.84 7.51 6.55
CA ALA A 165 1.09 6.62 7.44
C ALA A 165 1.03 7.12 8.88
N HIS A 166 2.00 7.92 9.33
CA HIS A 166 1.98 8.63 10.62
C HIS A 166 2.31 10.12 10.44
N PRO A 167 1.74 11.01 11.30
CA PRO A 167 2.19 12.39 11.38
C PRO A 167 3.67 12.44 11.77
N ASN A 168 4.49 12.98 10.90
CA ASN A 168 5.89 13.29 11.15
C ASN A 168 6.28 14.54 10.35
N ALA A 169 7.44 15.12 10.63
CA ALA A 169 7.87 16.35 9.98
C ALA A 169 7.89 16.22 8.46
N LYS A 170 8.43 15.10 7.94
CA LYS A 170 8.52 14.82 6.51
C LYS A 170 7.13 14.73 5.88
N THR A 171 6.21 13.94 6.43
CA THR A 171 4.83 13.83 5.94
C THR A 171 4.14 15.19 5.80
N VAL A 172 4.26 16.06 6.81
CA VAL A 172 3.55 17.35 6.82
C VAL A 172 4.21 18.37 5.89
N THR A 173 5.54 18.40 5.82
CA THR A 173 6.26 19.42 5.04
C THR A 173 6.52 19.01 3.59
N LEU A 174 6.49 17.71 3.24
CA LEU A 174 6.76 17.22 1.88
C LEU A 174 5.80 17.81 0.83
N HIS A 175 4.56 18.08 1.24
CA HIS A 175 3.52 18.65 0.38
C HIS A 175 3.40 20.16 0.54
N THR A 176 4.26 20.79 1.35
CA THR A 176 4.19 22.20 1.69
C THR A 176 5.31 22.98 1.01
N ARG A 177 4.98 24.14 0.43
CA ARG A 177 5.95 25.12 -0.07
C ARG A 177 5.77 26.42 0.69
N ILE A 178 6.89 26.99 1.14
CA ILE A 178 6.93 28.29 1.81
C ILE A 178 7.77 29.19 0.92
N ILE A 179 7.16 30.26 0.42
CA ILE A 179 7.79 31.21 -0.50
C ILE A 179 7.63 32.59 0.12
N ASP A 180 8.75 33.25 0.44
CA ASP A 180 8.71 34.67 0.81
C ASP A 180 8.72 35.49 -0.47
N ASP A 181 7.74 36.38 -0.62
CA ASP A 181 7.66 37.28 -1.76
C ASP A 181 8.51 38.56 -1.55
N ALA A 182 8.73 39.29 -2.64
CA ALA A 182 9.53 40.51 -2.64
C ALA A 182 8.89 41.66 -1.82
N GLU A 183 7.61 41.56 -1.47
CA GLU A 183 6.86 42.56 -0.69
C GLU A 183 6.83 42.24 0.81
N GLY A 184 7.44 41.13 1.22
CA GLY A 184 7.55 40.71 2.62
C GLY A 184 6.38 39.88 3.13
N PHE A 185 5.54 39.33 2.24
CA PHE A 185 4.56 38.31 2.58
C PHE A 185 5.16 36.91 2.46
N THR A 186 4.72 36.01 3.33
CA THR A 186 5.04 34.59 3.24
C THR A 186 3.85 33.85 2.65
N GLN A 187 4.03 33.29 1.45
CA GLN A 187 3.09 32.39 0.82
C GLN A 187 3.29 30.97 1.38
N PHE A 188 2.19 30.37 1.82
CA PHE A 188 2.13 28.98 2.26
C PHE A 188 1.25 28.20 1.28
N GLU A 189 1.84 27.30 0.51
CA GLU A 189 1.10 26.40 -0.38
C GLU A 189 1.15 24.98 0.17
N ASN A 190 0.02 24.27 0.15
CA ASN A 190 -0.03 22.85 0.45
C ASN A 190 -0.70 22.11 -0.71
N VAL A 191 -0.02 21.10 -1.26
CA VAL A 191 -0.51 20.31 -2.38
C VAL A 191 -1.38 19.16 -1.87
N GLY A 192 -2.70 19.30 -2.01
CA GLY A 192 -3.64 18.24 -1.63
C GLY A 192 -3.72 17.10 -2.65
N LEU A 193 -3.68 17.42 -3.94
CA LEU A 193 -3.68 16.46 -5.05
C LEU A 193 -2.64 16.86 -6.08
N TYR A 194 -1.82 15.90 -6.51
CA TYR A 194 -0.94 16.09 -7.66
C TYR A 194 -1.71 15.79 -8.96
N ALA A 195 -1.46 16.57 -10.01
CA ALA A 195 -1.99 16.30 -11.34
C ALA A 195 -1.26 15.12 -12.01
N VAL A 196 -1.92 14.46 -12.96
CA VAL A 196 -1.30 13.41 -13.80
C VAL A 196 -0.01 13.93 -14.45
N GLY A 197 1.02 13.08 -14.44
CA GLY A 197 2.34 13.38 -14.98
C GLY A 197 3.23 14.23 -14.07
N ASN A 198 2.73 14.71 -12.92
CA ASN A 198 3.58 15.30 -11.89
C ASN A 198 4.45 14.23 -11.19
N HIS A 199 5.66 14.59 -10.78
CA HIS A 199 6.55 13.68 -10.06
C HIS A 199 5.93 13.08 -8.79
N GLY A 200 5.27 13.89 -7.96
CA GLY A 200 4.61 13.42 -6.74
C GLY A 200 3.43 12.49 -7.01
N TYR A 201 2.74 12.67 -8.14
CA TYR A 201 1.69 11.76 -8.60
C TYR A 201 2.28 10.39 -8.93
N GLU A 202 3.31 10.35 -9.77
CA GLU A 202 3.92 9.10 -10.23
C GLU A 202 4.65 8.35 -9.12
N TRP A 203 5.30 9.06 -8.19
CA TRP A 203 5.88 8.45 -6.99
C TRP A 203 4.82 7.84 -6.06
N GLY A 204 3.65 8.49 -5.92
CA GLY A 204 2.52 7.91 -5.19
C GLY A 204 2.02 6.60 -5.82
N LEU A 205 1.98 6.54 -7.16
CA LEU A 205 1.64 5.32 -7.89
C LEU A 205 2.76 4.25 -7.80
N LEU A 206 4.02 4.65 -7.81
CA LEU A 206 5.15 3.74 -7.62
C LEU A 206 5.09 3.07 -6.24
N ALA A 207 4.84 3.85 -5.18
CA ALA A 207 4.66 3.32 -3.83
C ALA A 207 3.50 2.30 -3.76
N CYS A 208 2.42 2.56 -4.50
CA CYS A 208 1.31 1.61 -4.61
C CYS A 208 1.76 0.28 -5.24
N VAL A 209 2.45 0.31 -6.39
CA VAL A 209 2.86 -0.93 -7.08
C VAL A 209 3.96 -1.69 -6.33
N GLU A 210 4.89 -0.99 -5.67
CA GLU A 210 5.92 -1.62 -4.83
C GLU A 210 5.33 -2.33 -3.63
N MET A 211 4.43 -1.65 -2.91
CA MET A 211 3.71 -2.28 -1.81
C MET A 211 2.82 -3.42 -2.32
N GLY A 212 2.18 -3.26 -3.47
CA GLY A 212 1.37 -4.31 -4.09
C GLY A 212 2.18 -5.56 -4.42
N LEU A 213 3.41 -5.41 -4.90
CA LEU A 213 4.33 -6.52 -5.14
C LEU A 213 4.76 -7.19 -3.82
N ALA A 214 5.11 -6.42 -2.79
CA ALA A 214 5.42 -6.96 -1.47
C ALA A 214 4.23 -7.74 -0.89
N MET A 215 3.01 -7.22 -1.03
CA MET A 215 1.79 -7.90 -0.64
C MET A 215 1.57 -9.19 -1.45
N ALA A 216 1.74 -9.17 -2.76
CA ALA A 216 1.62 -10.36 -3.59
C ALA A 216 2.56 -11.48 -3.11
N ILE A 217 3.80 -11.13 -2.74
CA ILE A 217 4.78 -12.07 -2.17
C ILE A 217 4.30 -12.60 -0.82
N VAL A 218 3.98 -11.71 0.14
CA VAL A 218 3.54 -12.09 1.50
C VAL A 218 2.32 -12.99 1.46
N LEU A 219 1.32 -12.61 0.67
CA LEU A 219 0.07 -13.34 0.56
C LEU A 219 0.27 -14.68 -0.17
N SER A 220 1.17 -14.77 -1.14
CA SER A 220 1.49 -16.07 -1.77
C SER A 220 2.15 -17.04 -0.79
N MET A 221 2.87 -16.52 0.21
CA MET A 221 3.52 -17.33 1.22
C MET A 221 2.56 -17.91 2.26
N THR A 222 1.26 -17.55 2.27
CA THR A 222 0.29 -18.18 3.18
C THR A 222 -0.14 -19.57 2.73
N HIS A 223 0.18 -19.97 1.49
CA HIS A 223 -0.12 -21.29 0.96
C HIS A 223 1.14 -22.18 0.96
N PRO A 224 0.99 -23.49 1.22
CA PRO A 224 2.13 -24.40 1.21
C PRO A 224 2.69 -24.56 -0.21
N VAL A 225 3.97 -24.19 -0.37
CA VAL A 225 4.81 -24.30 -1.57
C VAL A 225 4.32 -23.45 -2.76
N ALA A 226 5.07 -22.39 -3.07
CA ALA A 226 4.89 -21.66 -4.32
C ALA A 226 5.25 -22.57 -5.52
N LEU A 227 4.29 -22.75 -6.44
CA LEU A 227 4.53 -23.39 -7.72
C LEU A 227 5.55 -22.56 -8.51
N GLU A 228 6.46 -23.20 -9.24
CA GLU A 228 7.48 -22.53 -10.06
C GLU A 228 6.86 -21.47 -10.99
N ALA A 229 5.68 -21.75 -11.55
CA ALA A 229 4.92 -20.81 -12.36
C ALA A 229 4.52 -19.52 -11.59
N ALA A 230 4.11 -19.64 -10.32
CA ALA A 230 3.77 -18.47 -9.50
C ALA A 230 5.02 -17.62 -9.21
N THR A 231 6.17 -18.25 -8.96
CA THR A 231 7.45 -17.55 -8.80
C THR A 231 7.86 -16.80 -10.08
N GLN A 232 7.69 -17.41 -11.25
CA GLN A 232 7.96 -16.75 -12.54
C GLN A 232 7.02 -15.55 -12.78
N GLU A 233 5.74 -15.68 -12.44
CA GLU A 233 4.78 -14.56 -12.52
C GLU A 233 5.15 -13.41 -11.57
N LEU A 234 5.58 -13.70 -10.33
CA LEU A 234 6.10 -12.69 -9.40
C LEU A 234 7.35 -11.99 -9.94
N GLN A 235 8.27 -12.73 -10.56
CA GLN A 235 9.46 -12.13 -11.17
C GLN A 235 9.08 -11.23 -12.35
N ALA A 236 8.08 -11.61 -13.15
CA ALA A 236 7.58 -10.76 -14.24
C ALA A 236 6.98 -9.45 -13.70
N LEU A 237 6.21 -9.51 -12.61
CA LEU A 237 5.69 -8.33 -11.91
C LEU A 237 6.83 -7.43 -11.39
N ASN A 238 7.88 -8.01 -10.80
CA ASN A 238 9.05 -7.24 -10.37
C ASN A 238 9.76 -6.53 -11.53
N ASN A 239 9.89 -7.21 -12.68
CA ASN A 239 10.47 -6.60 -13.87
C ASN A 239 9.62 -5.43 -14.40
N GLN A 240 8.29 -5.58 -14.39
CA GLN A 240 7.37 -4.49 -14.75
C GLN A 240 7.49 -3.30 -13.79
N LYS A 241 7.60 -3.56 -12.47
CA LYS A 241 7.86 -2.53 -11.46
C LYS A 241 9.12 -1.75 -11.78
N ASN A 242 10.24 -2.44 -12.03
CA ASN A 242 11.52 -1.79 -12.31
C ASN A 242 11.46 -0.92 -13.58
N ALA A 243 10.73 -1.37 -14.62
CA ALA A 243 10.52 -0.56 -15.83
C ALA A 243 9.73 0.74 -15.55
N LEU A 244 8.79 0.74 -14.61
CA LEU A 244 8.07 1.95 -14.18
C LEU A 244 8.98 2.92 -13.42
N GLU A 245 9.84 2.38 -12.55
CA GLU A 245 10.82 3.16 -11.80
C GLU A 245 11.82 3.86 -12.75
N ASP A 246 12.35 3.11 -13.74
CA ASP A 246 13.21 3.67 -14.78
C ASP A 246 12.51 4.76 -15.61
N LEU A 247 11.22 4.57 -15.91
CA LEU A 247 10.42 5.56 -16.65
C LEU A 247 10.28 6.87 -15.87
N ILE A 248 10.03 6.81 -14.56
CA ILE A 248 9.97 8.00 -13.71
C ILE A 248 11.33 8.71 -13.71
N HIS A 249 12.42 7.97 -13.51
CA HIS A 249 13.76 8.55 -13.52
C HIS A 249 14.08 9.23 -14.85
N GLN A 250 13.72 8.64 -15.99
CA GLN A 250 13.93 9.25 -17.31
C GLN A 250 13.07 10.50 -17.52
N LYS A 251 11.84 10.52 -16.99
CA LYS A 251 10.90 11.62 -17.20
C LYS A 251 11.22 12.86 -16.37
N HIS A 252 11.81 12.69 -15.19
CA HIS A 252 12.06 13.78 -14.22
C HIS A 252 13.54 14.01 -13.91
N ALA A 253 14.45 13.42 -14.67
CA ALA A 253 15.88 13.75 -14.65
C ALA A 253 16.15 15.14 -15.23
#